data_AF-A0A4R2T4E2-F1
#
_entry.id   AF-A0A4R2T4E2-F1
#
_cell.length_a   1.000
_cell.length_b   1.000
_cell.length_c   1.000
_cell.angle_alpha   90.00
_cell.angle_beta   90.00
_cell.angle_gamma   90.00
#
_symmetry.space_group_name_H-M   'P 1'
#
loop_
_entity.id
_entity.type
_entity.pdbx_description
1 polymer ?
#
loop_
_entity_poly.entity_id
_entity_poly.type
_entity_poly.pdbx_seq_one_letter_code
_entity_poly.pdbx_strand_id
1 'polypeptide(L)'
;MVWSDAIHVMLPARPFFATFTEKTIVDATTNSTGHYALSFDSRYEVDAITQAAVEAGGRELHGLQDLGFMYSRAFEDPDGHGFGPSWMASAA
;
A
#
# COMPACT_ATOMS: atom_id res chain seq x y z
N MET A 1 1.51 1.78 -12.95
CA MET A 1 0.56 0.76 -12.48
C MET A 1 -0.83 1.37 -12.48
N VAL A 2 -1.78 0.73 -13.17
CA VAL A 2 -3.20 1.11 -13.11
C VAL A 2 -3.82 0.32 -11.97
N TRP A 3 -4.36 1.02 -10.97
CA TRP A 3 -5.07 0.36 -9.86
C TRP A 3 -6.55 0.26 -10.17
N SER A 4 -7.14 1.35 -10.67
CA SER A 4 -8.50 1.41 -11.20
C SER A 4 -8.58 2.50 -12.26
N ASP A 5 -9.75 2.66 -12.90
CA ASP A 5 -9.99 3.76 -13.84
C ASP A 5 -9.75 5.14 -13.22
N ALA A 6 -9.93 5.27 -11.89
CA ALA A 6 -9.73 6.50 -11.14
C ALA A 6 -8.33 6.61 -10.51
N ILE A 7 -7.66 5.49 -10.21
CA ILE A 7 -6.43 5.48 -9.42
C ILE A 7 -5.28 4.93 -10.26
N HIS A 8 -4.25 5.76 -10.41
CA HIS A 8 -3.03 5.42 -11.11
C HIS A 8 -1.83 5.66 -10.19
N VAL A 9 -0.94 4.67 -10.12
CA VAL A 9 0.32 4.77 -9.38
C VAL A 9 1.47 4.81 -10.39
N MET A 10 2.17 5.95 -10.43
CA MET A 10 3.36 6.10 -11.26
C MET A 10 4.56 5.54 -10.50
N LEU A 11 5.35 4.69 -11.17
CA LEU A 11 6.57 4.07 -10.61
C LEU A 11 7.81 4.61 -11.38
N PRO A 12 8.14 5.90 -11.27
CA PRO A 12 9.28 6.48 -11.95
C PRO A 12 10.60 6.08 -11.28
N ALA A 13 11.66 5.96 -12.08
CA ALA A 13 13.01 5.88 -11.53
C ALA A 13 13.35 7.15 -10.72
N ARG A 14 14.10 6.99 -9.62
CA ARG A 14 14.47 8.08 -8.69
C ARG A 14 15.00 9.36 -9.37
N PRO A 15 15.87 9.30 -10.41
CA PRO A 15 16.33 10.50 -11.10
C PRO A 15 15.21 11.28 -11.81
N PHE A 16 14.22 10.57 -12.36
CA PHE A 16 13.08 11.21 -13.01
C PHE A 16 12.12 11.79 -11.97
N PHE A 17 11.87 11.06 -10.88
CA PHE A 17 11.06 11.57 -9.76
C PHE A 17 11.63 12.86 -9.16
N ALA A 18 12.95 13.00 -9.12
CA ALA A 18 13.63 14.22 -8.67
C ALA A 18 13.31 15.47 -9.52
N THR A 19 12.76 15.30 -10.72
CA THR A 19 12.29 16.44 -11.54
C THR A 19 10.94 16.98 -11.08
N PHE A 20 10.18 16.26 -10.25
CA PHE A 20 8.85 16.65 -9.78
C PHE A 20 8.85 17.41 -8.46
N THR A 21 9.96 17.40 -7.72
CA THR A 21 10.02 17.93 -6.36
C THR A 21 11.39 18.47 -6.03
N GLU A 22 11.41 19.58 -5.28
CA GLU A 22 12.63 20.14 -4.69
C GLU A 22 12.93 19.55 -3.30
N LYS A 23 12.01 18.74 -2.74
CA LYS A 23 12.19 18.09 -1.43
C LYS A 23 13.20 16.96 -1.51
N THR A 24 13.92 16.73 -0.42
CA THR A 24 14.79 15.56 -0.27
C THR A 24 14.00 14.26 -0.46
N ILE A 25 14.40 13.46 -1.45
CA ILE A 25 13.91 12.10 -1.63
C ILE A 25 14.63 11.21 -0.63
N VAL A 26 13.90 10.71 0.37
CA VAL A 26 14.43 9.82 1.42
C VAL A 26 14.43 8.36 0.98
N ASP A 27 15.18 7.53 1.70
CA ASP A 27 15.11 6.06 1.60
C ASP A 27 13.90 5.56 2.40
N ALA A 28 12.89 5.03 1.71
CA ALA A 28 11.64 4.62 2.33
C ALA A 28 11.75 3.32 3.14
N THR A 29 12.82 2.54 2.95
CA THR A 29 13.09 1.34 3.77
C THR A 29 13.51 1.66 5.21
N THR A 30 13.97 2.89 5.45
CA THR A 30 14.43 3.36 6.76
C THR A 30 13.62 4.53 7.30
N ASN A 31 12.83 5.21 6.46
CA ASN A 31 12.04 6.37 6.83
C ASN A 31 10.62 6.25 6.28
N SER A 32 9.61 6.50 7.12
CA SER A 32 8.24 6.54 6.65
C SER A 32 8.02 7.73 5.71
N THR A 33 7.50 7.46 4.52
CA THR A 33 7.19 8.48 3.51
C THR A 33 5.67 8.65 3.41
N GLY A 34 5.02 7.77 2.67
CA GLY A 34 3.58 7.70 2.51
C GLY A 34 3.06 6.30 2.83
N HIS A 35 1.82 6.26 3.33
CA HIS A 35 1.07 5.04 3.49
C HIS A 35 -0.23 5.16 2.70
N TYR A 36 -0.41 4.32 1.68
CA TYR A 36 -1.55 4.38 0.78
C TYR A 36 -2.61 3.39 1.24
N ALA A 37 -3.63 3.91 1.93
CA ALA A 37 -4.78 3.11 2.35
C ALA A 37 -5.75 2.93 1.18
N LEU A 38 -6.04 1.68 0.82
CA LEU A 38 -6.86 1.33 -0.35
C LEU A 38 -8.03 0.46 0.12
N SER A 39 -9.24 0.85 -0.29
CA SER A 39 -10.47 0.13 0.06
C SER A 39 -10.69 -1.08 -0.85
N PHE A 40 -11.16 -2.17 -0.26
CA PHE A 40 -11.54 -3.41 -0.92
C PHE A 40 -12.96 -3.82 -0.53
N ASP A 41 -13.61 -4.58 -1.41
CA ASP A 41 -15.01 -4.97 -1.26
C ASP A 41 -15.19 -6.18 -0.33
N SER A 42 -14.11 -6.89 -0.04
CA SER A 42 -14.14 -8.05 0.86
C SER A 42 -12.87 -8.23 1.70
N ARG A 43 -13.04 -8.92 2.84
CA ARG A 43 -11.93 -9.38 3.68
C ARG A 43 -10.96 -10.29 2.92
N TYR A 44 -11.49 -11.14 2.03
CA TYR A 44 -10.69 -12.04 1.20
C TYR A 44 -9.74 -11.27 0.27
N GLU A 45 -10.19 -10.18 -0.33
CA GLU A 45 -9.34 -9.40 -1.22
C GLU A 45 -8.21 -8.68 -0.47
N VAL A 46 -8.45 -8.25 0.77
CA VAL A 46 -7.41 -7.71 1.67
C VAL A 46 -6.32 -8.75 1.91
N ASP A 47 -6.69 -10.01 2.15
CA ASP A 47 -5.73 -11.09 2.28
C ASP A 47 -5.00 -11.39 0.97
N ALA A 48 -5.74 -11.47 -0.13
CA ALA A 48 -5.20 -11.83 -1.44
C ALA A 48 -4.13 -10.82 -1.91
N ILE A 49 -4.40 -9.52 -1.78
CA ILE A 49 -3.42 -8.50 -2.18
C ILE A 49 -2.19 -8.50 -1.26
N THR A 50 -2.39 -8.70 0.05
CA THR A 50 -1.28 -8.72 1.01
C THR A 50 -0.37 -9.92 0.74
N GLN A 51 -0.96 -11.09 0.47
CA GLN A 51 -0.21 -12.29 0.11
C GLN A 51 0.55 -12.10 -1.20
N ALA A 52 -0.10 -11.56 -2.23
CA ALA A 52 0.53 -11.28 -3.51
C ALA A 52 1.71 -10.31 -3.38
N ALA A 53 1.59 -9.29 -2.53
CA ALA A 53 2.66 -8.34 -2.29
C ALA A 53 3.89 -9.00 -1.65
N VAL A 54 3.68 -9.87 -0.64
CA VAL A 54 4.77 -10.61 0.02
C VAL A 54 5.44 -11.57 -0.96
N GLU A 55 4.66 -12.31 -1.76
CA GLU A 55 5.19 -13.22 -2.79
C GLU A 55 6.01 -12.49 -3.87
N ALA A 56 5.65 -11.23 -4.16
CA ALA A 56 6.37 -10.37 -5.10
C ALA A 56 7.65 -9.72 -4.52
N GLY A 57 8.04 -10.05 -3.28
CA GLY A 57 9.22 -9.51 -2.61
C GLY A 57 8.97 -8.29 -1.74
N GLY A 58 7.70 -7.93 -1.52
CA GLY A 58 7.30 -6.98 -0.48
C GLY A 58 7.41 -7.59 0.92
N ARG A 59 7.12 -6.77 1.92
CA ARG A 59 7.25 -7.14 3.34
C ARG A 59 5.99 -6.78 4.11
N GLU A 60 5.41 -7.73 4.84
CA GLU A 60 4.29 -7.42 5.73
C GLU A 60 4.75 -6.49 6.87
N LEU A 61 4.04 -5.38 7.06
CA LEU A 61 4.36 -4.32 8.04
C LEU A 61 3.83 -4.68 9.42
N HIS A 62 2.54 -4.98 9.46
CA HIS A 62 1.86 -5.50 10.63
C HIS A 62 0.89 -6.58 10.17
N GLY A 63 0.65 -7.57 11.04
CA GLY A 63 -0.33 -8.62 10.77
C GLY A 63 -1.77 -8.09 10.71
N LEU A 64 -2.70 -9.02 10.72
CA LEU A 64 -4.13 -8.74 10.64
C LEU A 64 -4.63 -7.82 11.77
N GLN A 65 -5.34 -6.76 11.38
CA GLN A 65 -6.23 -5.98 12.24
C GLN A 65 -7.69 -6.32 11.90
N ASP A 66 -8.37 -7.03 12.79
CA ASP A 66 -9.81 -7.31 12.68
C ASP A 66 -10.55 -6.66 13.86
N LEU A 67 -11.24 -5.55 13.58
CA LEU A 67 -12.05 -4.82 14.55
C LEU A 67 -13.55 -5.12 14.38
N GLY A 68 -13.91 -6.17 13.64
CA GLY A 68 -15.30 -6.50 13.29
C GLY A 68 -15.85 -5.63 12.17
N PHE A 69 -15.87 -4.30 12.37
CA PHE A 69 -16.32 -3.32 11.36
C PHE A 69 -15.23 -2.97 10.33
N MET A 70 -13.97 -3.27 10.64
CA MET A 70 -12.81 -3.03 9.78
C MET A 70 -11.95 -4.29 9.76
N TYR A 71 -11.50 -4.66 8.58
CA TYR A 71 -10.56 -5.74 8.35
C TYR A 71 -9.41 -5.18 7.51
N SER A 72 -8.21 -5.14 8.07
CA SER A 72 -7.07 -4.45 7.46
C SER A 72 -5.77 -5.20 7.68
N ARG A 73 -4.89 -5.12 6.68
CA ARG A 73 -3.49 -5.56 6.74
C ARG A 73 -2.61 -4.43 6.20
N ALA A 74 -1.31 -4.58 6.34
CA ALA A 74 -0.38 -3.62 5.75
C ALA A 74 0.90 -4.30 5.27
N PHE A 75 1.42 -3.79 4.16
CA PHE A 75 2.70 -4.25 3.60
C PHE A 75 3.50 -3.07 3.04
N GLU A 76 4.80 -3.27 2.90
CA GLU A 76 5.70 -2.44 2.12
C GLU A 76 5.99 -3.11 0.78
N ASP A 77 6.09 -2.30 -0.27
CA ASP A 77 6.68 -2.73 -1.54
C ASP A 77 8.22 -2.87 -1.42
N PRO A 78 8.91 -3.36 -2.47
CA PRO A 78 10.36 -3.53 -2.43
C PRO A 78 11.17 -2.23 -2.23
N ASP A 79 10.59 -1.06 -2.49
CA ASP A 79 11.22 0.25 -2.28
C ASP A 79 10.94 0.80 -0.86
N GLY A 80 10.11 0.13 -0.06
CA GLY A 80 9.76 0.50 1.32
C GLY A 80 8.52 1.39 1.44
N HIS A 81 7.73 1.55 0.38
CA HIS A 81 6.49 2.34 0.43
C HIS A 81 5.34 1.52 1.03
N GLY A 82 4.63 2.11 2.00
CA GLY A 82 3.57 1.43 2.73
C GLY A 82 2.22 1.42 1.99
N PHE A 83 1.54 0.28 2.04
CA PHE A 83 0.17 0.09 1.54
C PHE A 83 -0.69 -0.52 2.63
N GLY A 84 -1.92 -0.02 2.75
CA GLY A 84 -2.90 -0.42 3.75
C GLY A 84 -4.20 -0.90 3.11
N PRO A 85 -4.25 -2.12 2.58
CA PRO A 85 -5.50 -2.70 2.10
C PRO A 85 -6.48 -2.87 3.26
N SER A 86 -7.71 -2.38 3.08
CA SER A 86 -8.74 -2.49 4.10
C SER A 86 -10.12 -2.73 3.51
N TRP A 87 -10.92 -3.50 4.22
CA TRP A 87 -12.34 -3.66 4.02
C TRP A 87 -13.08 -3.02 5.20
N MET A 88 -14.17 -2.34 4.91
CA MET A 88 -15.07 -1.75 5.91
C MET A 88 -16.45 -2.39 5.75
N ALA A 89 -17.05 -2.80 6.86
CA ALA A 89 -18.45 -3.16 6.87
C ALA A 89 -19.28 -1.94 6.49
N SER A 90 -20.25 -2.10 5.59
CA SER A 90 -21.22 -1.05 5.32
C SER A 90 -21.95 -0.71 6.62
N ALA A 91 -22.04 0.58 6.95
CA ALA A 91 -22.95 1.02 8.00
C ALA A 91 -24.38 0.62 7.57
N ALA A 92 -25.03 -0.21 8.38
CA ALA A 92 -26.44 -0.55 8.20
C ALA A 92 -27.35 0.66 8.46
#